data_AF-A0A7L3JLD9-F1
#
_entry.id   AF-A0A7L3JLD9-F1
#
_cell.length_a   1.000
_cell.length_b   1.000
_cell.length_c   1.000
_cell.angle_alpha   90.00
_cell.angle_beta   90.00
_cell.angle_gamma   90.00
#
_symmetry.space_group_name_H-M   'P 1'
#
loop_
_entity.id
_entity.type
_entity.pdbx_description
1 polymer ?
#
loop_
_entity_poly.entity_id
_entity_poly.type
_entity_poly.pdbx_seq_one_letter_code
_entity_poly.pdbx_strand_id
1 'polypeptide(L)'
;PTVLPAAHEPMLLLAVTEFVANSAAFTYFTAGALRRNISSDMLPRRFPLQLRTKSLGLFSPELQERYPDQPMELHLSARQQPLLSCRPDALHGALFGSAEAFVVLPNATRVPAFLLNIDANVTGKPTITGNRLGGTVSLTG
;
A
#
# COMPACT_ATOMS: atom_id res chain seq x y z
N PRO A 1 16.66 23.95 -10.94
CA PRO A 1 17.35 23.77 -12.23
C PRO A 1 18.16 22.47 -12.23
N THR A 2 17.73 21.46 -12.99
CA THR A 2 18.43 20.18 -13.14
C THR A 2 19.42 20.28 -14.30
N VAL A 3 20.71 20.04 -14.04
CA VAL A 3 21.78 20.06 -15.05
C VAL A 3 22.05 18.63 -15.51
N LEU A 4 22.06 18.39 -16.82
CA LEU A 4 22.17 17.06 -17.42
C LEU A 4 23.58 16.87 -18.02
N PRO A 5 24.29 15.77 -17.74
CA PRO A 5 25.62 15.54 -18.27
C PRO A 5 25.57 15.10 -19.74
N ALA A 6 26.44 15.69 -20.56
CA ALA A 6 26.59 15.33 -21.97
C ALA A 6 27.38 14.02 -22.10
N ALA A 7 26.69 12.90 -22.28
CA ALA A 7 27.30 11.63 -22.64
C ALA A 7 26.43 10.93 -23.71
N HIS A 8 27.00 10.79 -24.92
CA HIS A 8 26.42 10.14 -26.11
C HIS A 8 24.97 10.51 -26.40
N GLU A 9 24.77 11.57 -27.19
CA GLU A 9 23.51 12.27 -27.43
C GLU A 9 22.31 11.32 -27.67
N PRO A 10 21.46 11.08 -26.67
CA PRO A 10 20.18 10.44 -26.90
C PRO A 10 19.30 11.38 -27.75
N MET A 11 18.53 10.84 -28.71
CA MET A 11 17.63 11.64 -29.55
C MET A 11 16.58 12.44 -28.76
N LEU A 12 16.29 12.00 -27.52
CA LEU A 12 15.39 12.68 -26.60
C LEU A 12 15.88 12.50 -25.17
N LEU A 13 15.91 13.61 -24.42
CA LEU A 13 16.21 13.62 -23.00
C LEU A 13 14.99 14.12 -22.23
N LEU A 14 14.45 13.29 -21.34
CA LEU A 14 13.29 13.62 -20.53
C LEU A 14 13.68 13.70 -19.06
N ALA A 15 13.47 14.87 -18.45
CA ALA A 15 13.60 15.05 -17.02
C ALA A 15 12.23 14.92 -16.35
N VAL A 16 12.05 13.91 -15.50
CA VAL A 16 10.86 13.74 -14.68
C VAL A 16 11.18 14.19 -13.26
N THR A 17 10.40 15.13 -12.74
CA THR A 17 10.57 15.64 -11.38
C THR A 17 9.67 14.90 -10.40
N GLU A 18 10.01 14.98 -9.11
CA GLU A 18 9.16 14.45 -8.03
C GLU A 18 7.75 15.07 -8.03
N PHE A 19 7.57 16.26 -8.62
CA PHE A 19 6.25 16.90 -8.79
C PHE A 19 5.29 16.05 -9.64
N VAL A 20 5.78 15.36 -10.68
CA VAL A 20 4.94 14.47 -11.50
C VAL A 20 4.44 13.29 -10.66
N ALA A 21 5.30 12.71 -9.82
CA ALA A 21 4.93 11.58 -8.99
C ALA A 21 3.99 12.01 -7.84
N ASN A 22 4.27 13.15 -7.20
CA ASN A 22 3.44 13.69 -6.12
C ASN A 22 2.06 14.17 -6.62
N SER A 23 1.97 14.76 -7.81
CA SER A 23 0.67 15.13 -8.39
C SER A 23 -0.20 13.90 -8.68
N ALA A 24 0.39 12.82 -9.19
CA ALA A 24 -0.31 11.55 -9.35
C ALA A 24 -0.79 10.99 -8.00
N ALA A 25 0.09 10.96 -6.99
CA ALA A 25 -0.27 10.52 -5.63
C ALA A 25 -1.43 11.35 -5.04
N PHE A 26 -1.42 12.68 -5.23
CA PHE A 26 -2.53 13.56 -4.84
C PHE A 26 -3.83 13.19 -5.55
N THR A 27 -3.81 13.01 -6.87
CA THR A 27 -5.01 12.66 -7.65
C THR A 27 -5.58 11.31 -7.22
N TYR A 28 -4.75 10.27 -7.06
CA TYR A 28 -5.23 8.96 -6.61
C TYR A 28 -5.76 8.98 -5.18
N PHE A 29 -5.14 9.76 -4.29
CA PHE A 29 -5.61 9.93 -2.92
C PHE A 29 -6.96 10.66 -2.88
N THR A 30 -7.07 11.81 -3.55
CA THR A 30 -8.31 12.61 -3.59
C THR A 30 -9.46 11.92 -4.31
N ALA A 31 -9.17 11.07 -5.30
CA ALA A 31 -10.16 10.23 -5.95
C ALA A 31 -10.66 9.06 -5.08
N GLY A 32 -10.05 8.83 -3.90
CA GLY A 32 -10.38 7.67 -3.05
C GLY A 32 -10.00 6.33 -3.69
N ALA A 33 -9.03 6.34 -4.61
CA ALA A 33 -8.57 5.13 -5.31
C ALA A 33 -7.56 4.32 -4.47
N LEU A 34 -6.93 4.96 -3.48
CA LEU A 34 -5.97 4.32 -2.56
C LEU A 34 -6.68 3.58 -1.42
N ARG A 35 -7.53 2.61 -1.77
CA ARG A 35 -8.21 1.72 -0.83
C ARG A 35 -8.35 0.32 -1.38
N ARG A 36 -8.30 -0.68 -0.51
CA ARG A 36 -8.42 -2.09 -0.89
C ARG A 36 -9.02 -2.91 0.24
N ASN A 37 -10.03 -3.70 -0.09
CA ASN A 37 -10.60 -4.64 0.86
C ASN A 37 -9.99 -6.02 0.59
N ILE A 38 -9.49 -6.66 1.63
CA ILE A 38 -8.92 -8.00 1.61
C ILE A 38 -9.82 -8.91 2.44
N SER A 39 -10.41 -9.91 1.81
CA SER A 39 -11.21 -10.94 2.47
C SER A 39 -10.39 -12.23 2.63
N SER A 40 -10.88 -13.14 3.47
CA SER A 40 -10.16 -14.39 3.77
C SER A 40 -9.89 -15.27 2.55
N ASP A 41 -10.74 -15.24 1.53
CA ASP A 41 -10.60 -16.00 0.30
C ASP A 41 -9.52 -15.46 -0.65
N MET A 42 -9.12 -14.19 -0.47
CA MET A 42 -8.01 -13.59 -1.23
C MET A 42 -6.65 -14.08 -0.75
N LEU A 43 -6.55 -14.63 0.46
CA LEU A 43 -5.29 -15.12 0.99
C LEU A 43 -4.98 -16.52 0.47
N PRO A 44 -3.72 -16.78 0.07
CA PRO A 44 -3.30 -18.13 -0.29
C PRO A 44 -3.53 -19.10 0.87
N ARG A 45 -4.05 -20.30 0.59
CA ARG A 45 -4.28 -21.34 1.61
C ARG A 45 -3.02 -21.75 2.39
N ARG A 46 -1.84 -21.54 1.81
CA ARG A 46 -0.53 -21.83 2.42
C ARG A 46 -0.04 -20.72 3.35
N PHE A 47 -0.71 -19.56 3.36
CA PHE A 47 -0.33 -18.45 4.22
C PHE A 47 -0.69 -18.80 5.69
N PRO A 48 0.25 -18.69 6.63
CA PRO A 48 0.07 -19.18 8.00
C PRO A 48 -0.99 -18.36 8.78
N LEU A 49 -1.20 -17.11 8.40
CA LEU A 49 -2.14 -16.19 9.05
C LEU A 49 -3.40 -16.02 8.20
N GLN A 50 -4.33 -16.96 8.32
CA GLN A 50 -5.63 -16.81 7.68
C GLN A 50 -6.41 -15.64 8.32
N LEU A 51 -7.21 -14.91 7.53
CA LEU A 51 -8.08 -13.86 8.07
C LEU A 51 -9.32 -14.48 8.73
N ARG A 52 -9.08 -15.09 9.89
CA ARG A 52 -10.10 -15.67 10.77
C ARG A 52 -9.76 -15.32 12.21
N THR A 53 -10.79 -15.12 13.02
CA THR A 53 -10.62 -14.80 14.44
C THR A 53 -9.83 -15.88 15.18
N LYS A 54 -9.95 -17.14 14.78
CA LYS A 54 -9.17 -18.26 15.33
C LYS A 54 -7.66 -18.14 15.08
N SER A 55 -7.26 -17.68 13.88
CA SER A 55 -5.85 -17.48 13.55
C SER A 55 -5.28 -16.22 14.23
N LEU A 56 -6.11 -15.18 14.36
CA LEU A 56 -5.75 -13.94 15.05
C LEU A 56 -5.87 -14.03 16.58
N GLY A 57 -6.52 -15.07 17.11
CA GLY A 57 -6.66 -15.34 18.54
C GLY A 57 -5.33 -15.49 19.27
N LEU A 58 -4.24 -15.83 18.55
CA LEU A 58 -2.88 -15.83 19.09
C LEU A 58 -2.40 -14.42 19.47
N PHE A 59 -2.86 -13.39 18.75
CA PHE A 59 -2.50 -11.99 18.98
C PHE A 59 -3.57 -11.23 19.78
N SER A 60 -4.84 -11.60 19.64
CA SER A 60 -5.97 -11.00 20.34
C SER A 60 -6.94 -12.09 20.85
N PRO A 61 -6.72 -12.61 22.06
CA PRO A 61 -7.54 -13.68 22.64
C PRO A 61 -9.02 -13.30 22.77
N GLU A 62 -9.30 -12.05 23.17
CA GLU A 62 -10.67 -11.52 23.34
C GLU A 62 -11.50 -11.61 22.05
N LEU A 63 -10.86 -11.47 20.89
CA LEU A 63 -11.53 -11.57 19.59
C LEU A 63 -12.04 -12.98 19.31
N GLN A 64 -11.25 -13.99 19.66
CA GLN A 64 -11.62 -15.39 19.50
C GLN A 64 -12.67 -15.82 20.53
N GLU A 65 -12.64 -15.26 21.76
CA GLU A 65 -13.65 -15.53 22.77
C GLU A 65 -15.02 -14.96 22.38
N ARG A 66 -15.05 -13.72 21.89
CA ARG A 66 -16.30 -13.03 21.54
C ARG A 66 -16.87 -13.47 20.19
N TYR A 67 -16.01 -13.81 19.23
CA TYR A 67 -16.40 -14.20 17.88
C TYR A 67 -15.64 -15.47 17.43
N PRO A 68 -16.02 -16.66 17.93
CA PRO A 68 -15.25 -17.87 17.69
C PRO A 68 -15.27 -18.31 16.22
N ASP A 69 -14.08 -18.48 15.65
CA ASP A 69 -13.80 -19.01 14.29
C ASP A 69 -14.55 -18.31 13.13
N GLN A 70 -14.85 -17.02 13.31
CA GLN A 70 -15.51 -16.19 12.30
C GLN A 70 -14.52 -15.70 11.23
N PRO A 71 -14.97 -15.54 9.97
CA PRO A 71 -14.18 -14.92 8.92
C PRO A 71 -13.96 -13.43 9.20
N MET A 72 -12.83 -12.92 8.73
CA MET A 72 -12.48 -11.51 8.85
C MET A 72 -12.20 -10.88 7.50
N GLU A 73 -12.42 -9.57 7.44
CA GLU A 73 -12.04 -8.69 6.34
C GLU A 73 -11.08 -7.62 6.86
N LEU A 74 -10.13 -7.21 6.02
CA LEU A 74 -9.22 -6.09 6.28
C LEU A 74 -9.45 -5.01 5.23
N HIS A 75 -9.85 -3.82 5.66
CA HIS A 75 -10.08 -2.68 4.79
C HIS A 75 -8.87 -1.76 4.89
N LEU A 76 -8.06 -1.76 3.83
CA LEU A 76 -6.90 -0.90 3.67
C LEU A 76 -7.32 0.42 3.04
N SER A 77 -6.81 1.52 3.57
CA SER A 77 -7.04 2.87 3.02
C SER A 77 -5.83 3.75 3.26
N ALA A 78 -5.60 4.73 2.38
CA ALA A 78 -4.66 5.80 2.65
C ALA A 78 -5.27 6.80 3.64
N ARG A 79 -4.54 7.13 4.71
CA ARG A 79 -4.90 8.19 5.66
C ARG A 79 -4.48 9.56 5.16
N GLN A 80 -3.38 9.63 4.43
CA GLN A 80 -2.82 10.86 3.87
C GLN A 80 -2.23 10.59 2.48
N GLN A 81 -2.01 11.67 1.73
CA GLN A 81 -1.35 11.60 0.44
C GLN A 81 0.05 10.97 0.58
N PRO A 82 0.39 9.94 -0.22
CA PRO A 82 1.75 9.44 -0.32
C PRO A 82 2.71 10.54 -0.79
N LEU A 83 3.86 10.66 -0.13
CA LEU A 83 4.89 11.62 -0.49
C LEU A 83 6.04 10.90 -1.18
N LEU A 84 6.47 11.40 -2.33
CA LEU A 84 7.54 10.82 -3.14
C LEU A 84 8.66 11.85 -3.33
N SER A 85 9.91 11.43 -3.22
CA SER A 85 11.08 12.27 -3.44
C SER A 85 12.10 11.58 -4.34
N CYS A 86 12.55 12.29 -5.36
CA CYS A 86 13.56 11.79 -6.29
C CYS A 86 14.96 12.14 -5.76
N ARG A 87 15.73 11.11 -5.39
CA ARG A 87 17.14 11.26 -5.01
C ARG A 87 18.05 10.64 -6.08
N PRO A 88 19.35 11.02 -6.14
CA PRO A 88 20.27 10.49 -7.14
C PRO A 88 20.43 8.96 -7.09
N ASP A 89 20.25 8.36 -5.92
CA ASP A 89 20.36 6.92 -5.67
C ASP A 89 19.07 6.16 -6.03
N ALA A 90 17.91 6.70 -5.68
CA ALA A 90 16.61 6.06 -5.86
C ALA A 90 15.44 7.04 -5.70
N LEU A 91 14.25 6.57 -6.10
CA LEU A 91 13.00 7.16 -5.65
C LEU A 91 12.76 6.72 -4.20
N HIS A 92 12.45 7.67 -3.33
CA HIS A 92 12.05 7.41 -1.94
C HIS A 92 10.60 7.84 -1.76
N GLY A 93 9.87 7.16 -0.90
CA GLY A 93 8.49 7.47 -0.62
C GLY A 93 8.09 7.20 0.81
N ALA A 94 7.08 7.92 1.28
CA ALA A 94 6.40 7.68 2.55
C ALA A 94 4.93 7.36 2.27
N LEU A 95 4.47 6.23 2.80
CA LEU A 95 3.10 5.75 2.71
C LEU A 95 2.44 5.84 4.09
N PHE A 96 1.28 6.48 4.13
CA PHE A 96 0.49 6.66 5.34
C PHE A 96 -0.85 5.95 5.17
N GLY A 97 -0.91 4.69 5.58
CA GLY A 97 -2.07 3.82 5.45
C GLY A 97 -2.75 3.53 6.78
N SER A 98 -3.98 3.03 6.69
CA SER A 98 -4.69 2.37 7.78
C SER A 98 -5.22 1.03 7.32
N ALA A 99 -5.28 0.08 8.24
CA ALA A 99 -5.88 -1.22 8.05
C ALA A 99 -6.94 -1.43 9.14
N GLU A 100 -8.21 -1.36 8.75
CA GLU A 100 -9.33 -1.60 9.64
C GLU A 100 -9.80 -3.04 9.51
N ALA A 101 -9.80 -3.78 10.62
CA ALA A 101 -10.19 -5.18 10.64
C ALA A 101 -11.66 -5.32 11.07
N PHE A 102 -12.41 -6.13 10.33
CA PHE A 102 -13.80 -6.44 10.61
C PHE A 102 -14.01 -7.93 10.80
N VAL A 103 -14.83 -8.30 11.78
CA VAL A 103 -15.41 -9.63 11.88
C VAL A 103 -16.67 -9.66 11.03
N VAL A 104 -16.80 -10.66 10.17
CA VAL A 104 -17.99 -10.85 9.34
C VAL A 104 -18.87 -11.90 10.00
N LEU A 105 -20.03 -11.46 10.48
CA LEU A 105 -21.02 -12.33 11.13
C LEU A 105 -21.82 -13.14 10.09
N PRO A 106 -22.50 -14.24 10.49
CA PRO A 106 -23.30 -15.06 9.58
C PRO A 106 -24.42 -14.31 8.84
N ASN A 107 -24.88 -13.19 9.40
CA ASN A 107 -25.86 -12.30 8.80
C ASN A 107 -25.24 -11.26 7.84
N ALA A 108 -23.99 -11.47 7.40
CA ALA A 108 -23.17 -10.57 6.58
C ALA A 108 -22.93 -9.17 7.18
N THR A 109 -23.21 -8.99 8.47
CA THR A 109 -22.90 -7.74 9.18
C THR A 109 -21.41 -7.71 9.53
N ARG A 110 -20.79 -6.53 9.33
CA ARG A 110 -19.39 -6.28 9.66
C ARG A 110 -19.31 -5.60 11.01
N VAL A 111 -18.58 -6.22 11.95
CA VAL A 111 -18.31 -5.62 13.26
C VAL A 111 -16.85 -5.19 13.30
N PRO A 112 -16.56 -3.90 13.54
CA PRO A 112 -15.17 -3.43 13.65
C PRO A 112 -14.48 -4.11 14.84
N ALA A 113 -13.31 -4.66 14.60
CA ALA A 113 -12.49 -5.34 15.59
C ALA A 113 -11.38 -4.42 16.12
N PHE A 114 -10.54 -3.90 15.22
CA PHE A 114 -9.44 -3.01 15.55
C PHE A 114 -8.99 -2.20 14.32
N LEU A 115 -8.25 -1.12 14.57
CA LEU A 115 -7.67 -0.25 13.54
C LEU A 115 -6.15 -0.21 13.73
N LEU A 116 -5.40 -0.46 12.65
CA LEU A 116 -3.94 -0.33 12.62
C LEU A 116 -3.55 0.85 11.74
N ASN A 117 -2.73 1.75 12.27
CA ASN A 117 -2.07 2.79 11.49
C ASN A 117 -0.73 2.25 10.98
N ILE A 118 -0.50 2.37 9.68
CA ILE A 118 0.69 1.88 8.99
C ILE A 118 1.40 3.10 8.40
N ASP A 119 2.60 3.37 8.91
CA ASP A 119 3.52 4.35 8.34
C ASP A 119 4.74 3.58 7.83
N ALA A 120 4.97 3.64 6.52
CA ALA A 120 6.03 2.88 5.88
C ALA A 120 6.82 3.74 4.93
N ASN A 121 8.15 3.61 4.98
CA ASN A 121 9.02 4.13 3.95
C ASN A 121 9.15 3.11 2.83
N VAL A 122 9.23 3.61 1.61
CA VAL A 122 9.44 2.81 0.41
C VAL A 122 10.58 3.39 -0.41
N THR A 123 11.22 2.52 -1.16
CA THR A 123 12.21 2.89 -2.18
C THR A 123 11.83 2.25 -3.50
N GLY A 124 12.25 2.86 -4.60
CA GLY A 124 11.89 2.41 -5.93
C GLY A 124 12.86 2.86 -6.99
N LYS A 125 12.85 2.16 -8.12
CA LYS A 125 13.62 2.56 -9.30
C LYS A 125 12.65 2.84 -10.45
N PRO A 126 12.72 4.04 -11.06
CA PRO A 126 11.95 4.31 -12.26
C PRO A 126 12.48 3.46 -13.41
N THR A 127 11.58 2.98 -14.26
CA THR A 127 11.92 2.21 -15.46
C THR A 127 11.12 2.74 -16.64
N ILE A 128 11.70 2.69 -17.83
CA ILE A 128 10.99 3.03 -19.07
C ILE A 128 10.92 1.75 -19.89
N THR A 129 9.71 1.32 -20.21
CA THR A 129 9.48 0.14 -21.06
C THR A 129 8.56 0.55 -22.21
N GLY A 130 9.11 0.56 -23.43
CA GLY A 130 8.46 1.17 -24.58
C GLY A 130 8.18 2.66 -24.32
N ASN A 131 6.92 3.08 -24.50
CA ASN A 131 6.48 4.46 -24.29
C ASN A 131 5.82 4.69 -22.91
N ARG A 132 6.13 3.85 -21.92
CA ARG A 132 5.54 3.93 -20.57
C ARG A 132 6.61 4.16 -19.52
N LEU A 133 6.37 5.16 -18.67
CA LEU A 133 7.11 5.34 -17.42
C LEU A 133 6.49 4.42 -16.36
N GLY A 134 7.29 3.50 -15.86
CA GLY A 134 6.96 2.61 -14.75
C GLY A 134 7.95 2.76 -13.62
N GLY A 135 7.83 1.89 -12.63
CA GLY A 135 8.80 1.80 -11.56
C GLY A 135 8.56 0.60 -10.68
N THR A 136 9.57 0.25 -9.89
CA THR A 136 9.45 -0.71 -8.80
C THR A 136 9.18 0.00 -7.49
N VAL A 137 8.52 -0.68 -6.57
CA VAL A 137 8.33 -0.22 -5.19
C VAL A 137 8.73 -1.35 -4.26
N SER A 138 9.56 -1.03 -3.28
CA SER A 138 10.05 -1.93 -2.24
C SER A 138 9.90 -1.23 -0.90
N LEU A 139 9.46 -1.95 0.13
CA LEU A 139 9.44 -1.45 1.51
C LEU A 139 10.88 -1.32 2.02
N THR A 140 11.19 -0.18 2.65
CA THR A 140 12.43 -0.01 3.41
C THR A 140 12.17 -0.55 4.82
N GLY A 141 12.75 -1.73 5.10
CA GLY A 141 12.76 -2.35 6.43
C GLY A 141 13.92 -1.89 7.28
#